data_AF-A0A956MZJ8-F1
#
_entry.id   AF-A0A956MZJ8-F1
#
_cell.length_a   1.000
_cell.length_b   1.000
_cell.length_c   1.000
_cell.angle_alpha   90.00
_cell.angle_beta   90.00
_cell.angle_gamma   90.00
#
_symmetry.space_group_name_H-M   'P 1'
#
loop_
_entity.id
_entity.type
_entity.pdbx_description
1 polymer ?
#
loop_
_entity_poly.entity_id
_entity_poly.type
_entity_poly.pdbx_seq_one_letter_code
_entity_poly.pdbx_strand_id
1 'polypeptide(L)' 'MKICIILNGEIKNYDYINSVVVTGSYDYIICSDGGANHAYSMNIVPDYIIGDLDSVNENIIE' A
#
# COMPACT_ATOMS: atom_id res chain seq x y z
N MET A 1 -15.09 -4.68 10.65
CA MET A 1 -14.40 -4.93 9.39
C MET A 1 -14.17 -3.63 8.67
N LYS A 2 -12.93 -3.15 8.69
CA LYS A 2 -12.45 -1.90 8.10
C LYS A 2 -11.24 -2.23 7.23
N ILE A 3 -11.28 -1.82 5.97
CA ILE A 3 -10.23 -2.15 4.99
C ILE A 3 -9.60 -0.85 4.49
N CYS A 4 -8.28 -0.83 4.41
CA CYS A 4 -7.53 0.21 3.72
C CYS A 4 -7.14 -0.31 2.33
N ILE A 5 -7.39 0.47 1.28
CA ILE A 5 -6.93 0.15 -0.07
C ILE A 5 -5.95 1.23 -0.50
N ILE A 6 -4.71 0.83 -0.79
CA ILE A 6 -3.66 1.70 -1.32
C ILE A 6 -3.65 1.55 -2.85
N LEU A 7 -3.97 2.65 -3.54
CA LEU A 7 -4.01 2.71 -5.00
C LEU A 7 -2.68 3.22 -5.56
N ASN A 8 -2.44 2.98 -6.86
CA ASN A 8 -1.25 3.42 -7.58
C ASN A 8 -1.33 4.90 -8.04
N GLY A 9 -1.71 5.80 -7.14
CA GLY A 9 -1.84 7.25 -7.40
C GLY A 9 -0.71 8.05 -6.77
N GLU A 10 -0.50 9.29 -7.21
CA GLU A 10 0.58 10.13 -6.66
C GLU A 10 0.35 10.45 -5.16
N ILE A 11 1.30 10.06 -4.31
CA ILE A 11 1.36 10.47 -2.89
C ILE A 11 2.34 11.62 -2.73
N LYS A 12 1.82 12.79 -2.34
CA LYS A 12 2.62 14.00 -2.12
C LYS A 12 3.25 14.08 -0.73
N ASN A 13 2.67 13.39 0.25
CA ASN A 13 3.14 13.40 1.64
C ASN A 13 2.97 12.01 2.25
N TYR A 14 4.06 11.24 2.24
CA TYR A 14 4.08 9.88 2.77
C TYR A 14 3.90 9.84 4.29
N ASP A 15 4.44 10.80 5.03
CA ASP A 15 4.33 10.83 6.49
C ASP A 15 2.86 10.95 6.92
N TYR A 16 2.11 11.83 6.25
CA TYR A 16 0.68 12.01 6.50
C TYR A 16 -0.09 10.72 6.17
N ILE A 17 0.09 10.16 4.98
CA ILE A 17 -0.64 8.95 4.58
C ILE A 17 -0.28 7.77 5.49
N ASN A 18 1.00 7.58 5.81
CA ASN A 18 1.44 6.55 6.73
C ASN A 18 0.77 6.71 8.11
N SER A 19 0.67 7.94 8.63
CA SER A 19 -0.04 8.21 9.89
C SER A 19 -1.51 7.79 9.82
N VAL A 20 -2.20 8.03 8.70
CA VAL A 20 -3.60 7.62 8.50
C VAL A 20 -3.71 6.10 8.47
N VAL A 21 -2.81 5.41 7.76
CA VAL A 21 -2.84 3.95 7.65
C VAL A 21 -2.56 3.29 9.01
N VAL A 22 -1.51 3.70 9.71
CA VAL A 22 -1.09 3.12 11.00
C VAL A 22 -2.10 3.39 12.11
N THR A 23 -2.67 4.61 12.17
CA THR A 23 -3.64 4.97 13.23
C THR A 23 -5.07 4.53 12.91
N GLY A 24 -5.33 4.14 11.67
CA GLY A 24 -6.69 3.87 11.20
C GLY A 24 -7.33 2.58 11.72
N SER A 25 -6.59 1.71 12.42
CA SER A 25 -7.11 0.43 12.97
C SER A 25 -7.85 -0.40 11.90
N TYR A 26 -7.17 -0.67 10.79
CA TYR A 26 -7.70 -1.48 9.70
C TYR A 26 -7.49 -2.96 9.98
N ASP A 27 -8.49 -3.78 9.64
CA ASP A 27 -8.40 -5.23 9.74
C ASP A 27 -7.58 -5.82 8.58
N TYR A 28 -7.57 -5.13 7.42
CA TYR A 28 -6.79 -5.50 6.24
C TYR A 28 -6.27 -4.26 5.50
N ILE A 29 -5.09 -4.40 4.92
CA ILE A 29 -4.47 -3.46 3.98
C ILE A 29 -4.30 -4.17 2.63
N ILE A 30 -4.91 -3.62 1.59
CA ILE A 30 -4.86 -4.17 0.24
C ILE A 30 -4.19 -3.16 -0.68
N CYS A 31 -3.24 -3.62 -1.48
CA CYS A 31 -2.62 -2.82 -2.53
C CYS A 31 -3.21 -3.16 -3.89
N SER A 32 -3.62 -2.14 -4.64
CA SER A 32 -3.98 -2.28 -6.05
C SER A 32 -2.71 -2.13 -6.87
N ASP A 33 -2.18 -3.24 -7.38
CA ASP A 33 -1.02 -3.28 -8.27
C ASP A 33 0.14 -2.40 -7.74
N GLY A 34 0.61 -1.39 -8.48
CA GLY A 34 1.67 -0.46 -8.07
C GLY A 34 1.43 0.30 -6.76
N GLY A 35 0.22 0.23 -6.18
CA GLY A 35 -0.02 0.62 -4.78
C GLY A 35 0.93 -0.08 -3.79
N ALA A 36 1.43 -1.27 -4.13
CA ALA A 36 2.45 -1.98 -3.36
C ALA A 36 3.75 -1.16 -3.22
N ASN A 37 4.11 -0.36 -4.21
CA ASN A 37 5.27 0.53 -4.14
C ASN A 37 5.11 1.60 -3.04
N HIS A 38 3.89 2.11 -2.86
CA HIS A 38 3.60 3.06 -1.79
C HIS A 38 3.64 2.39 -0.41
N ALA A 39 3.06 1.19 -0.29
CA ALA A 39 3.14 0.42 0.95
C ALA A 39 4.59 0.16 1.35
N TYR A 40 5.42 -0.29 0.40
CA TYR A 40 6.86 -0.48 0.59
C TYR A 40 7.56 0.81 1.04
N SER A 41 7.28 1.94 0.37
CA SER A 41 7.86 3.25 0.72
C SER A 41 7.48 3.71 2.14
N MET A 42 6.35 3.23 2.68
CA MET A 42 5.87 3.51 4.03
C MET A 42 6.28 2.44 5.06
N ASN A 43 7.06 1.41 4.67
CA ASN A 43 7.37 0.23 5.48
C ASN A 43 6.11 -0.50 5.98
N ILE A 44 5.08 -0.56 5.14
CA ILE A 44 3.82 -1.28 5.40
C ILE A 44 3.82 -2.56 4.58
N VAL A 45 3.55 -3.69 5.25
CA VAL A 45 3.30 -4.97 4.58
C VAL A 45 1.80 -5.10 4.33
N PRO A 46 1.32 -5.11 3.07
CA PRO A 46 -0.09 -5.34 2.79
C PRO A 46 -0.45 -6.82 2.98
N ASP A 47 -1.70 -7.10 3.30
CA ASP A 47 -2.24 -8.46 3.36
C ASP A 47 -2.43 -9.07 1.96
N TYR A 48 -2.77 -8.23 1.00
CA TYR A 48 -2.99 -8.63 -0.39
C TYR A 48 -2.47 -7.57 -1.36
N ILE A 49 -1.93 -8.04 -2.49
CA ILE A 49 -1.66 -7.23 -3.67
C ILE A 49 -2.51 -7.81 -4.79
N ILE A 50 -3.30 -6.97 -5.46
CA ILE A 50 -4.25 -7.40 -6.51
C ILE A 50 -3.99 -6.61 -7.78
N GLY A 51 -3.76 -7.31 -8.89
CA GLY A 51 -3.44 -6.75 -10.20
C GLY A 51 -2.72 -7.78 -11.08
N ASP A 52 -2.29 -7.35 -12.25
CA ASP A 52 -1.34 -8.10 -13.11
C ASP A 52 0.13 -7.89 -12.69
N LEU A 53 0.38 -6.97 -11.75
CA LEU A 53 1.67 -6.69 -11.11
C LEU A 53 2.69 -6.01 -12.03
N ASP A 54 2.27 -5.50 -13.18
CA ASP A 54 3.17 -4.90 -14.18
C ASP A 54 3.74 -3.54 -13.74
N SER A 55 3.09 -2.88 -12.76
CA SER A 55 3.51 -1.60 -12.21
C SER A 55 4.16 -1.69 -10.83
N VAL A 56 4.34 -2.90 -10.29
CA VAL A 56 5.06 -3.15 -9.04
C VAL A 56 6.55 -3.28 -9.31
N ASN A 57 7.39 -2.67 -8.47
CA ASN A 57 8.83 -2.83 -8.57
C ASN A 57 9.23 -4.27 -8.24
N GLU A 58 9.86 -4.98 -9.16
CA GLU A 58 10.25 -6.39 -8.98
C GLU A 58 11.13 -6.60 -7.74
N ASN A 59 11.93 -5.61 -7.33
CA ASN A 59 12.79 -5.71 -6.15
C ASN A 59 12.04 -5.72 -4.81
N ILE A 60 10.73 -5.45 -4.81
CA ILE A 60 9.90 -5.47 -3.60
C ILE A 60 9.04 -6.74 -3.49
N ILE A 61 9.12 -7.62 -4.49
CA ILE A 61 8.43 -8.92 -4.54
C ILE A 61 9.50 -10.02 -4.42
N GLU A 62 9.95 -10.31 -3.19
CA GLU A 62 10.77 -11.49 -2.86
C GLU A 62 10.24 -12.19 -1.60
#